data_AF-A0AAW0AQV0-F1
#
_entry.id   AF-A0AAW0AQV0-F1
#
_cell.length_a   1.000
_cell.length_b   1.000
_cell.length_c   1.000
_cell.angle_alpha   90.00
_cell.angle_beta   90.00
_cell.angle_gamma   90.00
#
_symmetry.space_group_name_H-M   'P 1'
#
loop_
_entity.id
_entity.type
_entity.pdbx_description
1 polymer ?
#
loop_
_entity_poly.entity_id
_entity_poly.type
_entity_poly.pdbx_seq_one_letter_code
_entity_poly.pdbx_strand_id
1 'polypeptide(L)' 'LTILFRFARRTRRFMDAYHRGLDGKWAAWAGKKYHGHRVLPESLMIELEAA' A
#
# COMPACT_ATOMS: atom_id res chain seq x y z
N LEU A 1 -15.08 3.69 19.53
CA LEU A 1 -15.48 3.07 18.23
C LEU A 1 -15.11 3.92 17.02
N THR A 2 -15.43 5.22 16.97
CA THR A 2 -15.14 6.12 15.83
C THR A 2 -13.66 6.27 15.47
N ILE A 3 -12.76 6.31 16.46
CA ILE A 3 -11.30 6.42 16.24
C ILE A 3 -10.75 5.16 15.55
N LEU A 4 -11.11 3.98 16.05
CA LEU A 4 -10.66 2.70 15.50
C LEU A 4 -11.01 2.57 14.00
N PHE A 5 -12.26 2.92 13.63
CA PHE A 5 -12.68 2.88 12.24
C PHE A 5 -11.95 3.90 11.37
N ARG A 6 -11.66 5.10 11.88
CA ARG A 6 -10.89 6.12 11.14
C ARG A 6 -9.46 5.62 10.86
N PHE A 7 -8.81 5.01 11.84
CA PHE A 7 -7.48 4.42 11.67
C PHE A 7 -7.52 3.23 10.71
N ALA A 8 -8.42 2.27 10.92
CA ALA A 8 -8.56 1.10 10.05
C ALA A 8 -8.80 1.48 8.58
N ARG A 9 -9.62 2.51 8.33
CA ARG A 9 -9.91 2.98 6.96
C ARG A 9 -8.70 3.66 6.31
N ARG A 10 -7.79 4.24 7.10
CA ARG A 10 -6.54 4.87 6.65
C ARG A 10 -5.45 3.84 6.41
N THR A 11 -5.28 2.87 7.32
CA THR A 11 -4.29 1.79 7.20
C THR A 11 -4.61 0.81 6.08
N ARG A 12 -5.90 0.59 5.76
CA ARG A 12 -6.31 -0.26 4.62
C ARG A 12 -5.71 0.15 3.27
N ARG A 13 -5.30 1.41 3.11
CA ARG A 13 -4.64 1.88 1.88
C ARG A 13 -3.22 1.32 1.69
N PHE A 14 -2.61 0.85 2.77
CA PHE A 14 -1.25 0.32 2.80
C PHE A 14 -1.20 -1.20 3.02
N MET A 15 -2.34 -1.82 3.37
CA MET A 15 -2.44 -3.26 3.67
C MET A 15 -1.91 -4.13 2.53
N ASP A 16 -2.28 -3.83 1.28
CA ASP A 16 -1.82 -4.61 0.12
C ASP A 16 -0.30 -4.49 -0.06
N ALA A 17 0.26 -3.30 0.15
CA ALA A 17 1.70 -3.11 0.07
C ALA A 17 2.45 -3.92 1.14
N TYR A 18 1.96 -3.91 2.38
CA TYR A 18 2.56 -4.71 3.46
C TYR A 18 2.38 -6.21 3.25
N HIS A 19 1.25 -6.66 2.70
CA HIS A 19 1.05 -8.07 2.34
C HIS A 19 2.07 -8.55 1.31
N ARG A 20 2.48 -7.67 0.40
CA ARG A 20 3.49 -7.92 -0.62
C ARG A 20 4.93 -7.70 -0.12
N GLY A 21 5.13 -7.43 1.17
CA GLY A 21 6.46 -7.29 1.77
C GLY A 21 7.16 -5.94 1.58
N LEU A 22 6.43 -4.90 1.14
CA LEU A 22 7.02 -3.58 0.90
C LEU A 22 7.35 -2.85 2.21
N ASP A 23 8.51 -2.21 2.24
CA ASP A 23 8.92 -1.33 3.34
C ASP A 23 8.07 -0.05 3.40
N GLY A 24 8.04 0.63 4.55
CA GLY A 24 7.21 1.80 4.80
C GLY A 24 7.42 2.95 3.81
N LYS A 25 8.65 3.15 3.32
CA LYS A 25 8.93 4.12 2.25
C LYS A 25 8.25 3.75 0.93
N TRP A 26 8.35 2.48 0.54
CA TRP A 26 7.77 1.98 -0.70
C TRP A 26 6.24 1.90 -0.62
N ALA A 27 5.69 1.51 0.52
CA ALA A 27 4.25 1.53 0.78
C ALA A 27 3.68 2.97 0.69
N ALA A 28 4.40 3.96 1.22
CA ALA A 28 4.01 5.37 1.11
C ALA A 28 4.05 5.87 -0.34
N TRP A 29 5.10 5.53 -1.09
CA TRP A 29 5.22 5.87 -2.50
C TRP A 29 4.13 5.21 -3.35
N ALA A 30 3.90 3.91 -3.16
CA ALA A 30 2.92 3.13 -3.92
C ALA A 30 1.49 3.64 -3.67
N GLY A 31 1.16 3.96 -2.41
CA GLY A 31 -0.12 4.57 -2.05
C GLY A 31 -0.33 5.97 -2.66
N LYS A 32 0.76 6.71 -2.93
CA LYS A 32 0.72 8.01 -3.62
C LYS A 32 0.60 7.83 -5.14
N LYS A 33 1.30 6.87 -5.73
CA LYS A 33 1.32 6.61 -7.19
C LYS A 33 0.02 5.98 -7.68
N TYR A 34 -0.51 4.99 -6.96
CA TYR A 34 -1.73 4.26 -7.31
C TYR A 34 -2.96 4.79 -6.56
N HIS A 35 -3.05 6.12 -6.41
CA HIS A 35 -4.12 6.72 -5.62
C HIS A 35 -5.50 6.37 -6.23
N GLY A 36 -6.31 5.62 -5.48
CA GLY A 36 -7.63 5.14 -5.90
C GLY A 36 -7.68 3.62 -6.10
N HIS A 37 -6.61 3.04 -6.64
CA HIS A 37 -6.43 1.59 -6.69
C HIS A 37 -5.85 1.14 -5.35
N ARG A 38 -6.66 0.41 -4.56
CA ARG A 38 -6.22 -0.12 -3.26
C ARG A 38 -5.49 -1.46 -3.38
N VAL A 39 -5.19 -1.85 -4.61
CA VAL A 39 -4.44 -3.04 -4.98
C VAL A 39 -3.34 -2.57 -5.93
N LEU A 40 -2.11 -2.91 -5.60
CA LEU A 40 -0.95 -2.66 -6.42
C LEU A 40 -0.94 -3.65 -7.58
N PRO A 41 -0.66 -3.20 -8.80
CA PRO A 41 -0.53 -4.11 -9.93
C PRO A 41 0.70 -5.02 -9.74
N GLU A 42 0.58 -6.28 -10.16
CA GLU A 42 1.65 -7.28 -10.07
C GLU A 42 2.96 -6.81 -10.73
N SER A 43 2.83 -6.10 -11.86
CA SER A 43 3.96 -5.54 -12.61
C SER A 43 4.82 -4.59 -11.76
N LEU A 44 4.21 -3.87 -10.81
CA LEU A 44 4.94 -2.99 -9.90
C LEU A 44 5.87 -3.77 -8.98
N MET A 45 5.43 -4.94 -8.49
CA MET A 45 6.25 -5.76 -7.60
C MET A 45 7.46 -6.32 -8.33
N ILE A 46 7.26 -6.74 -9.59
CA ILE A 46 8.34 -7.22 -10.45
C ILE A 46 9.37 -6.11 -10.70
N GLU A 47 8.91 -4.88 -10.99
CA GLU A 47 9.80 -3.72 -11.13
C GLU A 47 10.58 -3.39 -9.85
N LEU A 48 9.97 -3.60 -8.68
CA LEU A 48 10.57 -3.32 -7.37
C LEU A 48 11.58 -4.39 -6.93
N GLU A 49 11.36 -5.65 -7.29
CA GLU A 49 12.31 -6.75 -7.03
C GLU A 49 13.53 -6.69 -7.95
N ALA A 50 13.37 -6.13 -9.16
CA ALA A 50 14.44 -6.00 -10.14
C ALA A 50 15.39 -4.80 -9.88
N ALA A 51 15.04 -3.90 -8.95
CA ALA A 51 15.77 -2.68 -8.61
C ALA A 51 16.63 -2.84 -7.35
#